data_AF-A0A923HNT8-F1
#
_entry.id   AF-A0A923HNT8-F1
#
_cell.length_a   1.000
_cell.length_b   1.000
_cell.length_c   1.000
_cell.angle_alpha   90.00
_cell.angle_beta   90.00
_cell.angle_gamma   90.00
#
_symmetry.space_group_name_H-M   'P 1'
#
loop_
_entity.id
_entity.type
_entity.pdbx_description
1 polymer ?
#
loop_
_entity_poly.entity_id
_entity_poly.type
_entity_poly.pdbx_seq_one_letter_code
_entity_poly.pdbx_strand_id
1 'polypeptide(L)'
;MKKSPIALAALLLAIGSASIASLPSAYAQEKKEPSKQEVIRQEWSKPYTEIQALIGNKQYAEALTKIEALDAFDKKTPFESFFISRTKAVVASSTGNNALLAKCFEEMINSDFLSAAEKSKYTEAMAGTYYNEKKYAESLVWTKKALALDPNSTLIQDLLIRNYYLQDDFANTVTEVKKLIDADLAAGKAPSLERLRFLHGGHVKLKNEQGVTAALELIVKYHPNREFWADLLYRLPNNKGFSDRLRLDWYRLLNKTGNLEDDTQYMEMAEIGLLAGLPLEAKEVLEGGFKAGILGKGKNAAKHKPLLDKASKQAADDAKSLDAGETAARAGKNGLGMVNMGYNFVIHGQFERGIALIEAGIAKGGLKAPEEAKLHLGMAYLAAGNRAKGEEVLKTVTGTDGSSDLARYWILFKQ
;
A
#
# COMPACT_ATOMS: atom_id res chain seq x y z
N MET A 1 -17.64 5.21 -9.34
CA MET A 1 -18.23 6.56 -9.36
C MET A 1 -18.61 6.91 -10.80
N LYS A 2 -19.91 6.96 -11.13
CA LYS A 2 -20.43 7.23 -12.49
C LYS A 2 -20.48 8.74 -12.81
N LYS A 3 -19.32 9.40 -12.89
CA LYS A 3 -19.21 10.77 -13.39
C LYS A 3 -17.98 10.85 -14.30
N SER A 4 -18.11 10.58 -15.61
CA SER A 4 -16.92 10.64 -16.50
C SER A 4 -17.11 11.13 -17.94
N PRO A 5 -18.32 11.28 -18.53
CA PRO A 5 -18.45 12.03 -19.79
C PRO A 5 -19.02 13.45 -19.62
N ILE A 6 -19.97 13.64 -18.69
CA ILE A 6 -20.73 14.90 -18.55
C ILE A 6 -19.88 16.07 -18.03
N ALA A 7 -18.90 15.78 -17.16
CA ALA A 7 -18.02 16.82 -16.60
C ALA A 7 -17.01 17.37 -17.62
N LEU A 8 -16.60 16.56 -18.61
CA LEU A 8 -15.64 16.96 -19.64
C LEU A 8 -16.32 17.78 -20.76
N ALA A 9 -17.55 17.41 -21.13
CA ALA A 9 -18.38 18.18 -22.06
C ALA A 9 -18.70 19.59 -21.53
N ALA A 10 -18.94 19.72 -20.22
CA ALA A 10 -19.18 21.02 -19.58
C ALA A 10 -17.93 21.93 -19.58
N LEU A 11 -16.72 21.35 -19.46
CA LEU A 11 -15.46 22.12 -19.54
C LEU A 11 -15.18 22.62 -20.96
N LEU A 12 -15.51 21.82 -21.98
CA LEU A 12 -15.31 22.16 -23.40
C LEU A 12 -16.22 23.31 -23.87
N LEU A 13 -17.43 23.42 -23.32
CA LEU A 13 -18.42 24.45 -23.64
C LEU A 13 -18.18 25.80 -22.95
N ALA A 14 -17.40 25.86 -21.87
CA ALA A 14 -17.39 27.02 -20.96
C ALA A 14 -16.38 28.14 -21.28
N ILE A 15 -15.49 28.01 -22.28
CA ILE A 15 -14.46 29.04 -22.53
C ILE A 15 -14.24 29.26 -24.03
N GLY A 16 -14.61 30.44 -24.52
CA GLY A 16 -14.20 30.94 -25.84
C GLY A 16 -15.36 31.46 -26.66
N SER A 17 -15.79 32.70 -26.38
CA SER A 17 -16.51 33.50 -27.38
C SER A 17 -15.55 33.75 -28.55
N ALA A 18 -15.62 32.92 -29.59
CA ALA A 18 -14.95 33.19 -30.85
C ALA A 18 -15.42 34.56 -31.35
N SER A 19 -14.50 35.51 -31.41
CA SER A 19 -14.81 36.87 -31.84
C SER A 19 -14.94 36.86 -33.36
N ILE A 20 -16.17 37.05 -33.86
CA ILE A 20 -16.43 37.26 -35.28
C ILE A 20 -15.81 38.62 -35.63
N ALA A 21 -14.72 38.62 -36.40
CA ALA A 21 -14.07 39.86 -36.80
C ALA A 21 -15.01 40.71 -37.67
N SER A 22 -15.37 41.90 -37.17
CA SER A 22 -15.79 43.01 -38.01
C SER A 22 -14.57 43.91 -38.19
N LEU A 23 -14.13 44.13 -39.43
CA LEU A 23 -13.12 45.14 -39.71
C LEU A 23 -13.75 46.53 -39.54
N PRO A 24 -13.11 47.42 -38.75
CA PRO A 24 -12.68 48.66 -39.38
C PRO A 24 -11.30 49.20 -38.93
N SER A 25 -10.60 49.72 -39.93
CA SER A 25 -9.85 50.99 -39.97
C SER A 25 -8.83 51.32 -38.86
N ALA A 26 -7.56 51.19 -39.25
CA ALA A 26 -6.34 51.85 -38.77
C ALA A 26 -6.45 52.87 -37.62
N TYR A 27 -5.80 52.58 -36.48
CA TYR A 27 -4.96 53.52 -35.72
C TYR A 27 -4.00 52.78 -34.76
N ALA A 28 -2.72 53.16 -34.82
CA ALA A 28 -1.62 53.08 -33.85
C ALA A 28 -1.26 51.73 -33.15
N GLN A 29 -0.04 51.28 -33.44
CA GLN A 29 0.67 50.16 -32.82
C GLN A 29 1.10 50.42 -31.36
N GLU A 30 0.75 49.50 -30.46
CA GLU A 30 1.68 49.00 -29.45
C GLU A 30 1.95 47.52 -29.77
N LYS A 31 3.22 47.16 -29.98
CA LYS A 31 3.67 45.79 -30.22
C LYS A 31 3.49 44.96 -28.94
N LYS A 32 2.29 44.43 -28.73
CA LYS A 32 2.12 43.11 -28.12
C LYS A 32 2.54 42.07 -29.16
N GLU A 33 3.11 40.95 -28.70
CA GLU A 33 3.31 39.75 -29.54
C GLU A 33 2.08 39.55 -30.44
N PRO A 34 2.25 39.19 -31.72
CA PRO A 34 1.11 39.01 -32.61
C PRO A 34 0.17 37.99 -31.96
N SER A 35 -0.97 38.48 -31.48
CA SER A 35 -2.01 37.63 -30.89
C SER A 35 -2.31 36.55 -31.92
N LYS A 36 -2.14 35.27 -31.54
CA LYS A 36 -2.52 34.15 -32.39
C LYS A 36 -3.93 34.44 -32.89
N GLN A 37 -4.13 34.54 -34.21
CA GLN A 37 -5.42 34.93 -34.77
C GLN A 37 -6.42 33.80 -34.50
N GLU A 38 -7.21 33.96 -33.44
CA GLU A 38 -8.28 33.07 -33.01
C GLU A 38 -9.61 33.42 -33.72
N VAL A 39 -9.57 33.47 -35.04
CA VAL A 39 -10.71 33.89 -35.87
C VAL A 39 -11.10 32.75 -36.82
N ILE A 40 -12.39 32.43 -36.84
CA ILE A 40 -12.99 31.57 -37.88
C ILE A 40 -13.50 32.44 -39.03
N ARG A 41 -13.45 31.94 -40.27
CA ARG A 41 -13.98 32.67 -41.43
C ARG A 41 -15.48 32.98 -41.29
N GLN A 42 -15.91 34.11 -41.86
CA GLN A 42 -17.27 34.61 -41.69
C GLN A 42 -18.34 33.62 -42.19
N GLU A 43 -18.01 32.86 -43.24
CA GLU A 43 -18.88 31.84 -43.84
C GLU A 43 -19.23 30.71 -42.85
N TRP A 44 -18.45 30.53 -41.78
CA TRP A 44 -18.69 29.50 -40.77
C TRP A 44 -19.66 29.94 -39.67
N SER A 45 -19.97 31.24 -39.56
CA SER A 45 -20.81 31.76 -38.47
C SER A 45 -22.21 31.12 -38.43
N LYS A 46 -22.91 31.07 -39.58
CA LYS A 46 -24.24 30.45 -39.68
C LYS A 46 -24.19 28.93 -39.50
N PRO A 47 -23.34 28.17 -40.23
CA PRO A 47 -23.19 26.73 -40.00
C PRO A 47 -22.85 26.38 -38.55
N TYR A 48 -22.00 27.17 -37.89
CA TYR A 48 -21.63 26.94 -36.50
C TYR A 48 -22.79 27.15 -35.54
N THR A 49 -23.59 28.20 -35.73
CA THR A 49 -24.81 28.43 -34.95
C THR A 49 -25.79 27.26 -35.07
N GLU A 50 -25.93 26.71 -36.29
CA GLU A 50 -26.74 25.51 -36.53
C GLU A 50 -26.16 24.28 -35.82
N ILE A 51 -24.83 24.08 -35.84
CA ILE A 51 -24.15 23.01 -35.09
C ILE A 51 -24.42 23.13 -33.59
N GLN A 52 -24.31 24.33 -33.02
CA GLN A 52 -24.58 24.56 -31.60
C GLN A 52 -26.04 24.22 -31.24
N ALA A 53 -27.00 24.61 -32.08
CA ALA A 53 -28.41 24.26 -31.89
C ALA A 53 -28.64 22.74 -31.95
N LEU A 54 -28.03 22.05 -32.91
CA LEU A 54 -28.11 20.59 -33.03
C LEU A 54 -27.52 19.89 -31.81
N ILE A 55 -26.35 20.34 -31.31
CA ILE A 55 -25.74 19.82 -30.09
C ILE A 55 -26.66 20.05 -28.88
N GLY A 56 -27.23 21.26 -28.73
CA GLY A 56 -28.16 21.60 -27.66
C GLY A 56 -29.43 20.73 -27.68
N ASN A 57 -29.91 20.39 -28.87
CA ASN A 57 -31.06 19.50 -29.09
C ASN A 57 -30.68 18.01 -29.07
N LYS A 58 -29.43 17.66 -28.77
CA LYS A 58 -28.88 16.28 -28.76
C LYS A 58 -28.96 15.56 -30.12
N GLN A 59 -29.07 16.31 -31.21
CA GLN A 59 -29.03 15.84 -32.60
C GLN A 59 -27.58 15.65 -33.06
N TYR A 60 -26.89 14.70 -32.41
CA TYR A 60 -25.43 14.56 -32.52
C TYR A 60 -24.96 14.05 -33.88
N ALA A 61 -25.76 13.22 -34.55
CA ALA A 61 -25.42 12.69 -35.87
C ALA A 61 -25.45 13.82 -36.92
N GLU A 62 -26.51 14.63 -36.91
CA GLU A 62 -26.67 15.79 -37.78
C GLU A 62 -25.64 16.87 -37.48
N ALA A 63 -25.32 17.09 -36.20
CA ALA A 63 -24.24 17.98 -35.80
C ALA A 63 -22.90 17.51 -36.39
N LEU A 64 -22.59 16.21 -36.31
CA LEU A 64 -21.34 15.66 -36.85
C LEU A 64 -21.26 15.84 -38.37
N THR A 65 -22.34 15.57 -39.11
CA THR A 65 -22.38 15.80 -40.57
C THR A 65 -22.10 17.26 -40.93
N LYS A 66 -22.67 18.23 -40.19
CA LYS A 66 -22.38 19.65 -40.42
C LYS A 66 -20.94 20.02 -40.06
N ILE A 67 -20.38 19.44 -39.00
CA ILE A 67 -18.97 19.65 -38.64
C ILE A 67 -18.03 19.09 -39.72
N GLU A 68 -18.35 17.93 -40.30
CA GLU A 68 -17.59 17.35 -41.42
C GLU A 68 -17.66 18.21 -42.67
N ALA A 69 -18.81 18.85 -42.95
CA ALA A 69 -18.92 19.82 -44.03
C ALA A 69 -18.01 21.05 -43.82
N LEU A 70 -17.85 21.52 -42.57
CA LEU A 70 -16.87 22.58 -42.26
C LEU A 70 -15.43 22.08 -42.42
N ASP A 71 -15.16 20.84 -42.04
CA ASP A 71 -13.84 20.22 -42.17
C ASP A 71 -13.43 19.98 -43.64
N ALA A 72 -14.40 19.90 -44.57
CA ALA A 72 -14.13 19.75 -45.99
C ALA A 72 -13.62 21.03 -46.68
N PHE A 73 -13.65 22.19 -46.02
CA PHE A 73 -13.17 23.44 -46.62
C PHE A 73 -11.66 23.42 -46.87
N ASP A 74 -11.23 23.93 -48.03
CA ASP A 74 -9.81 24.09 -48.34
C ASP A 74 -9.19 25.25 -47.54
N LYS A 75 -7.84 25.20 -47.41
CA LYS A 75 -7.00 26.26 -46.82
C LYS A 75 -7.44 26.68 -45.42
N LYS A 76 -7.84 25.72 -44.58
CA LYS A 76 -8.15 25.96 -43.16
C LYS A 76 -6.94 26.54 -42.43
N THR A 77 -7.16 27.58 -41.63
CA THR A 77 -6.12 28.08 -40.72
C THR A 77 -5.87 27.07 -39.60
N PRO A 78 -4.71 27.13 -38.91
CA PRO A 78 -4.48 26.28 -37.74
C PRO A 78 -5.57 26.44 -36.66
N PHE A 79 -6.10 27.65 -36.48
CA PHE A 79 -7.18 27.90 -35.52
C PHE A 79 -8.50 27.27 -35.95
N GLU A 80 -8.84 27.34 -37.24
CA GLU A 80 -10.04 26.70 -37.78
C GLU A 80 -10.00 25.17 -37.63
N SER A 81 -8.83 24.56 -37.87
CA SER A 81 -8.62 23.13 -37.59
C SER A 81 -8.80 22.82 -36.10
N PHE A 82 -8.18 23.59 -35.22
CA PHE A 82 -8.36 23.46 -33.76
C PHE A 82 -9.84 23.60 -33.35
N PHE A 83 -10.54 24.57 -33.91
CA PHE A 83 -11.95 24.83 -33.65
C PHE A 83 -12.85 23.66 -34.08
N ILE A 84 -12.58 23.08 -35.25
CA ILE A 84 -13.26 21.86 -35.70
C ILE A 84 -13.00 20.71 -34.72
N SER A 85 -11.75 20.44 -34.36
CA SER A 85 -11.39 19.37 -33.42
C SER A 85 -12.10 19.55 -32.08
N ARG A 86 -12.14 20.79 -31.56
CA ARG A 86 -12.83 21.12 -30.32
C ARG A 86 -14.34 20.90 -30.42
N THR A 87 -14.96 21.26 -31.55
CA THR A 87 -16.39 21.07 -31.76
C THR A 87 -16.73 19.58 -31.92
N LYS A 88 -15.91 18.82 -32.65
CA LYS A 88 -16.01 17.35 -32.74
C LYS A 88 -15.86 16.68 -31.37
N ALA A 89 -14.95 17.17 -30.52
CA ALA A 89 -14.74 16.64 -29.17
C ALA A 89 -16.01 16.75 -28.30
N VAL A 90 -16.80 17.82 -28.42
CA VAL A 90 -18.08 17.96 -27.70
C VAL A 90 -19.07 16.87 -28.12
N VAL A 91 -19.22 16.64 -29.43
CA VAL A 91 -20.09 15.58 -29.96
C VAL A 91 -19.59 14.20 -29.54
N ALA A 92 -18.28 13.96 -29.67
CA ALA A 92 -17.65 12.69 -29.31
C ALA A 92 -17.83 12.38 -27.81
N SER A 93 -17.63 13.36 -26.94
CA SER A 93 -17.86 13.23 -25.49
C SER A 93 -19.33 12.96 -25.16
N SER A 94 -20.26 13.63 -25.86
CA SER A 94 -21.71 13.50 -25.63
C SER A 94 -22.29 12.16 -26.13
N THR A 95 -21.64 11.55 -27.11
CA THR A 95 -22.02 10.26 -27.70
C THR A 95 -21.23 9.07 -27.16
N GLY A 96 -20.22 9.31 -26.33
CA GLY A 96 -19.30 8.28 -25.87
C GLY A 96 -18.40 7.70 -26.97
N ASN A 97 -18.23 8.42 -28.09
CA ASN A 97 -17.31 8.02 -29.16
C ASN A 97 -15.87 8.38 -28.78
N ASN A 98 -15.27 7.52 -27.97
CA ASN A 98 -13.96 7.79 -27.39
C ASN A 98 -12.81 7.71 -28.40
N ALA A 99 -12.96 6.95 -29.49
CA ALA A 99 -11.98 6.93 -30.58
C ALA A 99 -11.93 8.29 -31.30
N LEU A 100 -13.09 8.91 -31.57
CA LEU A 100 -13.15 10.26 -32.13
C LEU A 100 -12.64 11.30 -31.13
N LEU A 101 -13.06 11.21 -29.86
CA LEU A 101 -12.61 12.11 -28.80
C LEU A 101 -11.09 12.11 -28.68
N ALA A 102 -10.48 10.93 -28.76
CA ALA A 102 -9.05 10.76 -28.70
C ALA A 102 -8.31 11.49 -29.82
N LYS A 103 -8.77 11.31 -31.06
CA LYS A 103 -8.20 12.00 -32.21
C LYS A 103 -8.33 13.52 -32.06
N CYS A 104 -9.50 14.01 -31.63
CA CYS A 104 -9.72 15.43 -31.41
C CYS A 104 -8.82 16.01 -30.32
N PHE A 105 -8.63 15.31 -29.20
CA PHE A 105 -7.73 15.76 -28.14
C PHE A 105 -6.27 15.75 -28.59
N GLU A 106 -5.83 14.77 -29.38
CA GLU A 106 -4.48 14.77 -29.95
C GLU A 106 -4.23 15.97 -30.87
N GLU A 107 -5.18 16.27 -31.77
CA GLU A 107 -5.13 17.46 -32.62
C GLU A 107 -5.11 18.75 -31.79
N MET A 108 -5.94 18.84 -30.75
CA MET A 108 -6.00 20.01 -29.87
C MET A 108 -4.72 20.20 -29.04
N ILE A 109 -4.15 19.13 -28.47
CA ILE A 109 -2.93 19.17 -27.65
C ILE A 109 -1.71 19.59 -28.46
N ASN A 110 -1.61 19.11 -29.71
CA ASN A 110 -0.57 19.48 -30.65
C ASN A 110 -0.77 20.88 -31.25
N SER A 111 -1.92 21.51 -31.01
CA SER A 111 -2.20 22.86 -31.47
C SER A 111 -1.53 23.93 -30.61
N ASP A 112 -1.49 25.13 -31.16
CA ASP A 112 -0.95 26.33 -30.53
C ASP A 112 -1.97 27.09 -29.66
N PHE A 113 -3.22 26.63 -29.60
CA PHE A 113 -4.35 27.38 -29.06
C PHE A 113 -4.85 26.90 -27.70
N LEU A 114 -4.16 25.91 -27.11
CA LEU A 114 -4.39 25.50 -25.73
C LEU A 114 -3.35 26.12 -24.79
N SER A 115 -3.81 26.62 -23.65
CA SER A 115 -2.93 26.93 -22.53
C SER A 115 -2.21 25.66 -22.03
N ALA A 116 -1.07 25.84 -21.36
CA ALA A 116 -0.34 24.71 -20.77
C ALA A 116 -1.21 23.91 -19.79
N ALA A 117 -2.07 24.59 -19.02
CA ALA A 117 -3.00 23.95 -18.09
C ALA A 117 -4.05 23.09 -18.82
N GLU A 118 -4.57 23.56 -19.96
CA GLU A 118 -5.51 22.77 -20.78
C GLU A 118 -4.82 21.58 -21.45
N LYS A 119 -3.61 21.76 -21.98
CA LYS A 119 -2.82 20.66 -22.54
C LYS A 119 -2.61 19.56 -21.51
N SER A 120 -2.22 19.91 -20.28
CA SER A 120 -2.08 18.95 -19.19
C SER A 120 -3.42 18.24 -18.90
N LYS A 121 -4.49 18.99 -18.61
CA LYS A 121 -5.81 18.42 -18.29
C LYS A 121 -6.36 17.47 -19.36
N TYR A 122 -6.24 17.82 -20.64
CA TYR A 122 -6.73 16.94 -21.72
C TYR A 122 -5.86 15.69 -21.88
N THR A 123 -4.54 15.81 -21.70
CA THR A 123 -3.63 14.65 -21.73
C THR A 123 -3.93 13.68 -20.58
N GLU A 124 -4.19 14.21 -19.37
CA GLU A 124 -4.61 13.42 -18.22
C GLU A 124 -5.97 12.71 -18.44
N ALA A 125 -6.96 13.46 -18.97
CA ALA A 125 -8.28 12.92 -19.26
C ALA A 125 -8.22 11.78 -20.30
N MET A 126 -7.34 11.91 -21.29
CA MET A 126 -7.08 10.86 -22.29
C MET A 126 -6.55 9.58 -21.66
N ALA A 127 -5.53 9.70 -20.81
CA ALA A 127 -4.95 8.58 -20.12
C ALA A 127 -6.00 7.82 -19.29
N GLY A 128 -6.82 8.55 -18.51
CA GLY A 128 -7.90 7.97 -17.71
C GLY A 128 -9.03 7.35 -18.55
N THR A 129 -9.37 7.94 -19.70
CA THR A 129 -10.43 7.42 -20.58
C THR A 129 -10.04 6.07 -21.17
N TYR A 130 -8.84 5.96 -21.75
CA TYR A 130 -8.33 4.70 -22.26
C TYR A 130 -8.19 3.64 -21.17
N TYR A 131 -7.80 4.04 -19.96
CA TYR A 131 -7.73 3.13 -18.82
C TYR A 131 -9.11 2.52 -18.50
N ASN A 132 -10.14 3.36 -18.42
CA ASN A 132 -11.50 2.92 -18.11
C ASN A 132 -12.10 2.03 -19.21
N GLU A 133 -11.67 2.21 -20.46
CA GLU A 133 -11.97 1.32 -21.59
C GLU A 133 -11.18 0.02 -21.60
N LYS A 134 -10.26 -0.18 -20.65
CA LYS A 134 -9.33 -1.31 -20.60
C LYS A 134 -8.31 -1.34 -21.76
N LYS A 135 -8.12 -0.21 -22.44
CA LYS A 135 -7.10 0.03 -23.47
C LYS A 135 -5.81 0.47 -22.78
N TYR A 136 -5.19 -0.45 -22.04
CA TYR A 136 -4.07 -0.12 -21.15
C TYR A 136 -2.80 0.31 -21.89
N ALA A 137 -2.57 -0.23 -23.10
CA ALA A 137 -1.42 0.17 -23.92
C ALA A 137 -1.54 1.64 -24.35
N GLU A 138 -2.70 2.05 -24.84
CA GLU A 138 -2.99 3.44 -25.21
C GLU A 138 -3.00 4.35 -23.98
N SER A 139 -3.61 3.89 -22.89
CA SER A 139 -3.58 4.61 -21.61
C SER A 139 -2.15 4.87 -21.15
N LEU A 140 -1.25 3.89 -21.25
CA LEU A 140 0.15 4.02 -20.87
C LEU A 140 0.88 5.07 -21.71
N VAL A 141 0.64 5.12 -23.03
CA VAL A 141 1.19 6.15 -23.92
C VAL A 141 0.78 7.54 -23.44
N TRP A 142 -0.51 7.75 -23.19
CA TRP A 142 -1.04 9.03 -22.73
C TRP A 142 -0.62 9.38 -21.30
N THR A 143 -0.47 8.38 -20.43
CA THR A 143 0.05 8.56 -19.07
C THR A 143 1.48 9.09 -19.11
N LYS A 144 2.34 8.54 -19.97
CA LYS A 144 3.72 9.03 -20.15
C LYS A 144 3.75 10.44 -20.75
N LYS A 145 2.89 10.75 -21.72
CA LYS A 145 2.72 12.12 -22.24
C LYS A 145 2.30 13.09 -21.13
N ALA A 146 1.37 12.70 -20.26
CA ALA A 146 0.92 13.54 -19.14
C ALA A 146 2.05 13.79 -18.12
N LEU A 147 2.85 12.77 -17.78
CA LEU A 147 4.02 12.95 -16.90
C LEU A 147 5.13 13.81 -17.52
N ALA A 148 5.24 13.87 -18.84
CA ALA A 148 6.18 14.80 -19.48
C ALA A 148 5.74 16.27 -19.33
N LEU A 149 4.44 16.53 -19.15
CA LEU A 149 3.88 17.87 -18.91
C LEU A 149 3.88 18.23 -17.43
N ASP A 150 3.57 17.27 -16.55
CA ASP A 150 3.63 17.42 -15.10
C ASP A 150 4.20 16.14 -14.46
N PRO A 151 5.52 16.08 -14.23
CA PRO A 151 6.16 14.92 -13.61
C PRO A 151 5.71 14.66 -12.17
N ASN A 152 5.10 15.65 -11.50
CA ASN A 152 4.72 15.59 -10.08
C ASN A 152 3.24 15.26 -9.88
N SER A 153 2.46 15.06 -10.95
CA SER A 153 1.05 14.69 -10.85
C SER A 153 0.92 13.28 -10.24
N THR A 154 0.61 13.23 -8.93
CA THR A 154 0.48 11.96 -8.19
C THR A 154 -0.61 11.06 -8.79
N LEU A 155 -1.68 11.68 -9.31
CA LEU A 155 -2.76 10.99 -10.01
C LEU A 155 -2.22 10.18 -11.20
N ILE A 156 -1.36 10.80 -12.01
CA ILE A 156 -0.82 10.19 -13.22
C ILE A 156 0.30 9.20 -12.88
N GLN A 157 1.10 9.46 -11.85
CA GLN A 157 2.05 8.48 -11.33
C GLN A 157 1.35 7.21 -10.84
N ASP A 158 0.22 7.33 -10.13
CA ASP A 158 -0.58 6.18 -9.71
C ASP A 158 -1.22 5.46 -10.92
N LEU A 159 -1.66 6.21 -11.93
CA LEU A 159 -2.16 5.63 -13.18
C LEU A 159 -1.07 4.86 -13.96
N LEU A 160 0.18 5.32 -13.93
CA LEU A 160 1.32 4.64 -14.52
C LEU A 160 1.53 3.26 -13.90
N ILE A 161 1.53 3.18 -12.57
CA ILE A 161 1.65 1.92 -11.81
C ILE A 161 0.53 0.96 -12.19
N ARG A 162 -0.73 1.44 -12.23
CA ARG A 162 -1.88 0.62 -12.62
C ARG A 162 -1.75 0.08 -14.04
N ASN A 163 -1.30 0.93 -14.98
CA ASN A 163 -1.11 0.53 -16.38
C ASN A 163 -0.01 -0.52 -16.54
N TYR A 164 1.11 -0.38 -15.83
CA TYR A 164 2.16 -1.40 -15.82
C TYR A 164 1.65 -2.72 -15.25
N TYR A 165 0.96 -2.68 -14.11
CA TYR A 165 0.48 -3.89 -13.45
C TYR A 165 -0.53 -4.68 -14.29
N LEU A 166 -1.46 -3.98 -14.97
CA LEU A 166 -2.48 -4.61 -15.81
C LEU A 166 -1.96 -5.11 -17.17
N GLN A 167 -0.73 -4.74 -17.52
CA GLN A 167 -0.01 -5.24 -18.70
C GLN A 167 1.07 -6.26 -18.33
N ASP A 168 1.01 -6.81 -17.11
CA ASP A 168 1.97 -7.78 -16.57
C ASP A 168 3.43 -7.27 -16.52
N ASP A 169 3.65 -5.96 -16.62
CA ASP A 169 4.95 -5.32 -16.43
C ASP A 169 5.23 -5.07 -14.94
N PHE A 170 5.42 -6.18 -14.23
CA PHE A 170 5.60 -6.16 -12.78
C PHE A 170 6.94 -5.54 -12.37
N ALA A 171 7.96 -5.61 -13.22
CA ALA A 171 9.26 -4.99 -12.96
C ALA A 171 9.15 -3.46 -12.90
N ASN A 172 8.48 -2.84 -13.88
CA ASN A 172 8.22 -1.41 -13.84
C ASN A 172 7.18 -1.04 -12.76
N THR A 173 6.19 -1.91 -12.50
CA THR A 173 5.26 -1.70 -11.39
C THR A 173 5.99 -1.53 -10.05
N VAL A 174 6.87 -2.48 -9.70
CA VAL A 174 7.66 -2.45 -8.46
C VAL A 174 8.57 -1.22 -8.44
N THR A 175 9.22 -0.91 -9.56
CA THR A 175 10.13 0.23 -9.66
C THR A 175 9.41 1.56 -9.40
N GLU A 176 8.29 1.81 -10.08
CA GLU A 176 7.57 3.08 -9.97
C GLU A 176 6.84 3.22 -8.63
N VAL A 177 6.21 2.15 -8.14
CA VAL A 177 5.51 2.21 -6.83
C VAL A 177 6.48 2.41 -5.68
N LYS A 178 7.69 1.83 -5.76
CA LYS A 178 8.72 2.04 -4.74
C LYS A 178 9.17 3.50 -4.67
N LYS A 179 9.33 4.19 -5.81
CA LYS A 179 9.68 5.63 -5.83
C LYS A 179 8.63 6.46 -5.07
N LEU A 180 7.34 6.18 -5.28
CA LEU A 180 6.27 6.90 -4.59
C LEU A 180 6.21 6.59 -3.10
N ILE A 181 6.41 5.32 -2.73
CA ILE A 181 6.51 4.91 -1.32
C ILE A 181 7.70 5.62 -0.66
N ASP A 182 8.89 5.61 -1.27
CA ASP A 182 10.08 6.28 -0.73
C ASP A 182 9.85 7.79 -0.58
N ALA A 183 9.15 8.42 -1.54
CA ALA A 183 8.78 9.83 -1.46
C ALA A 183 7.78 10.12 -0.33
N ASP A 184 6.76 9.28 -0.15
CA ASP A 184 5.82 9.38 0.97
C ASP A 184 6.57 9.31 2.31
N LEU A 185 7.49 8.34 2.44
CA LEU A 185 8.31 8.14 3.64
C LEU A 185 9.24 9.32 3.91
N ALA A 186 9.93 9.83 2.89
CA ALA A 186 10.80 11.00 3.01
C ALA A 186 10.01 12.26 3.41
N ALA A 187 8.75 12.36 3.00
CA ALA A 187 7.84 13.43 3.39
C ALA A 187 7.17 13.20 4.75
N GLY A 188 7.51 12.13 5.49
CA GLY A 188 6.89 11.79 6.77
C GLY A 188 5.42 11.35 6.65
N LYS A 189 4.98 10.96 5.45
CA LYS A 189 3.62 10.51 5.17
C LYS A 189 3.55 8.99 5.15
N ALA A 190 2.45 8.44 5.65
CA ALA A 190 2.18 7.01 5.52
C ALA A 190 1.86 6.68 4.04
N PRO A 191 2.56 5.71 3.41
CA PRO A 191 2.22 5.27 2.07
C PRO A 191 0.80 4.71 2.00
N SER A 192 0.11 4.89 0.89
CA SER A 192 -1.26 4.37 0.74
C SER A 192 -1.27 2.83 0.70
N LEU A 193 -2.32 2.22 1.26
CA LEU A 193 -2.50 0.77 1.22
C LEU A 193 -2.52 0.23 -0.22
N GLU A 194 -3.05 1.01 -1.16
CA GLU A 194 -3.08 0.63 -2.57
C GLU A 194 -1.66 0.51 -3.17
N ARG A 195 -0.78 1.49 -2.94
CA ARG A 195 0.63 1.42 -3.39
C ARG A 195 1.34 0.22 -2.77
N LEU A 196 1.14 -0.01 -1.48
CA LEU A 196 1.73 -1.17 -0.80
C LEU A 196 1.22 -2.50 -1.36
N ARG A 197 -0.06 -2.58 -1.74
CA ARG A 197 -0.64 -3.75 -2.42
C ARG A 197 -0.08 -3.96 -3.82
N PHE A 198 0.18 -2.90 -4.59
CA PHE A 198 0.87 -3.00 -5.88
C PHE A 198 2.32 -3.49 -5.71
N LEU A 199 3.04 -2.98 -4.70
CA LEU A 199 4.40 -3.45 -4.38
C LEU A 199 4.38 -4.95 -4.04
N HIS A 200 3.49 -5.35 -3.13
CA HIS A 200 3.30 -6.74 -2.74
C HIS A 200 2.94 -7.64 -3.93
N GLY A 201 1.89 -7.28 -4.69
CA GLY A 201 1.44 -8.03 -5.86
C GLY A 201 2.50 -8.15 -6.94
N GLY A 202 3.25 -7.08 -7.19
CA GLY A 202 4.39 -7.09 -8.12
C GLY A 202 5.47 -8.07 -7.69
N HIS A 203 5.86 -8.08 -6.41
CA HIS A 203 6.82 -9.05 -5.90
C HIS A 203 6.32 -10.51 -5.96
N VAL A 204 5.05 -10.76 -5.66
CA VAL A 204 4.43 -12.09 -5.80
C VAL A 204 4.54 -12.58 -7.25
N LYS A 205 4.20 -11.72 -8.22
CA LYS A 205 4.24 -12.07 -9.65
C LYS A 205 5.66 -12.29 -10.16
N LEU A 206 6.62 -11.54 -9.64
CA LEU A 206 8.05 -11.72 -9.92
C LEU A 206 8.68 -12.89 -9.14
N LYS A 207 7.92 -13.59 -8.28
CA LYS A 207 8.42 -14.66 -7.40
C LYS A 207 9.58 -14.21 -6.51
N ASN A 208 9.58 -12.94 -6.11
CA ASN A 208 10.58 -12.35 -5.22
C ASN A 208 10.09 -12.45 -3.77
N GLU A 209 10.34 -13.59 -3.12
CA GLU A 209 9.86 -13.84 -1.75
C GLU A 209 10.36 -12.81 -0.73
N GLN A 210 11.60 -12.34 -0.85
CA GLN A 210 12.13 -11.29 0.03
C GLN A 210 11.35 -9.98 -0.13
N GLY A 211 11.05 -9.61 -1.38
CA GLY A 211 10.23 -8.44 -1.69
C GLY A 211 8.79 -8.58 -1.19
N VAL A 212 8.21 -9.78 -1.24
CA VAL A 212 6.87 -10.05 -0.68
C VAL A 212 6.86 -9.80 0.82
N THR A 213 7.82 -10.35 1.55
CA THR A 213 7.93 -10.15 3.00
C THR A 213 8.16 -8.68 3.34
N ALA A 214 9.06 -7.98 2.64
CA ALA A 214 9.32 -6.56 2.86
C ALA A 214 8.08 -5.69 2.60
N ALA A 215 7.27 -6.01 1.58
CA ALA A 215 6.02 -5.33 1.32
C ALA A 215 4.99 -5.56 2.43
N LEU A 216 4.87 -6.79 2.95
CA LEU A 216 4.00 -7.10 4.09
C LEU A 216 4.45 -6.40 5.37
N GLU A 217 5.77 -6.34 5.63
CA GLU A 217 6.33 -5.55 6.74
C GLU A 217 5.90 -4.07 6.67
N LEU A 218 5.92 -3.46 5.48
CA LEU A 218 5.41 -2.10 5.27
C LEU A 218 3.88 -2.01 5.47
N ILE A 219 3.13 -3.00 4.99
CA ILE A 219 1.67 -3.05 5.16
C ILE A 219 1.32 -3.09 6.65
N VAL A 220 1.90 -4.00 7.44
CA VAL A 220 1.61 -4.08 8.89
C VAL A 220 2.12 -2.85 9.64
N LYS A 221 3.21 -2.22 9.19
CA LYS A 221 3.74 -0.99 9.81
C LYS A 221 2.79 0.19 9.72
N TYR A 222 2.17 0.39 8.55
CA TYR A 222 1.37 1.59 8.25
C TYR A 222 -0.14 1.35 8.27
N HIS A 223 -0.59 0.12 8.04
CA HIS A 223 -2.00 -0.26 7.99
C HIS A 223 -2.25 -1.56 8.77
N PRO A 224 -1.86 -1.67 10.06
CA PRO A 224 -1.96 -2.92 10.80
C PRO A 224 -3.40 -3.40 10.91
N ASN A 225 -3.64 -4.66 10.55
CA ASN A 225 -4.87 -5.37 10.88
C ASN A 225 -4.56 -6.87 11.08
N ARG A 226 -5.53 -7.60 11.61
CA ARG A 226 -5.39 -9.04 11.89
C ARG A 226 -4.97 -9.83 10.64
N GLU A 227 -5.62 -9.60 9.51
CA GLU A 227 -5.38 -10.33 8.24
C GLU A 227 -3.96 -10.13 7.70
N PHE A 228 -3.44 -8.90 7.68
CA PHE A 228 -2.09 -8.61 7.21
C PHE A 228 -1.02 -9.17 8.15
N TRP A 229 -1.29 -9.19 9.46
CA TRP A 229 -0.43 -9.91 10.40
C TRP A 229 -0.45 -11.42 10.13
N ALA A 230 -1.60 -12.01 9.81
CA ALA A 230 -1.68 -13.42 9.42
C ALA A 230 -0.85 -13.69 8.15
N ASP A 231 -1.01 -12.87 7.11
CA ASP A 231 -0.24 -12.98 5.86
C ASP A 231 1.27 -12.94 6.10
N LEU A 232 1.73 -12.08 7.01
CA LEU A 232 3.15 -11.97 7.39
C LEU A 232 3.63 -13.15 8.24
N LEU A 233 2.89 -13.49 9.30
CA LEU A 233 3.34 -14.45 10.31
C LEU A 233 3.30 -15.90 9.80
N TYR A 234 2.31 -16.29 9.01
CA TYR A 234 2.21 -17.67 8.50
C TYR A 234 3.24 -18.00 7.41
N ARG A 235 3.93 -17.00 6.86
CA ARG A 235 5.08 -17.22 5.97
C ARG A 235 6.30 -17.71 6.73
N LEU A 236 6.50 -17.24 7.96
CA LEU A 236 7.77 -17.40 8.66
C LEU A 236 8.16 -18.88 8.92
N PRO A 237 7.30 -19.77 9.43
CA PRO A 237 7.66 -21.17 9.65
C PRO A 237 7.95 -21.95 8.36
N ASN A 238 7.48 -21.45 7.22
CA ASN A 238 7.70 -22.08 5.91
C ASN A 238 9.04 -21.65 5.26
N ASN A 239 9.76 -20.69 5.85
CA ASN A 239 11.06 -20.27 5.36
C ASN A 239 12.11 -21.37 5.59
N LYS A 240 12.93 -21.65 4.57
CA LYS A 240 14.05 -22.58 4.67
C LYS A 240 15.06 -22.03 5.69
N GLY A 241 15.11 -22.65 6.87
CA GLY A 241 16.02 -22.27 7.96
C GLY A 241 15.34 -21.82 9.24
N PHE A 242 14.01 -21.68 9.27
CA PHE A 242 13.30 -21.37 10.51
C PHE A 242 13.57 -22.45 11.58
N SER A 243 14.02 -22.02 12.76
CA SER A 243 14.32 -22.93 13.87
C SER A 243 13.07 -23.28 14.67
N ASP A 244 12.84 -24.57 14.91
CA ASP A 244 11.76 -25.02 15.79
C ASP A 244 11.87 -24.49 17.23
N ARG A 245 13.06 -24.05 17.68
CA ARG A 245 13.22 -23.38 18.99
C ARG A 245 12.41 -22.09 19.09
N LEU A 246 12.23 -21.40 17.96
CA LEU A 246 11.52 -20.14 17.87
C LEU A 246 10.02 -20.31 17.65
N ARG A 247 9.51 -21.56 17.66
CA ARG A 247 8.09 -21.84 17.46
C ARG A 247 7.21 -21.20 18.53
N LEU A 248 7.67 -21.17 19.78
CA LEU A 248 6.97 -20.45 20.85
C LEU A 248 6.94 -18.94 20.59
N ASP A 249 8.04 -18.36 20.14
CA ASP A 249 8.13 -16.93 19.83
C ASP A 249 7.25 -16.51 18.65
N TRP A 250 7.11 -17.38 17.64
CA TRP A 250 6.13 -17.20 16.58
C TRP A 250 4.69 -17.25 17.10
N TYR A 251 4.37 -18.23 17.94
CA TYR A 251 3.05 -18.33 18.58
C TYR A 251 2.73 -17.12 19.47
N ARG A 252 3.73 -16.54 20.16
CA ARG A 252 3.56 -15.30 20.93
C ARG A 252 3.09 -14.14 20.05
N LEU A 253 3.67 -13.98 18.86
CA LEU A 253 3.22 -12.94 17.92
C LEU A 253 1.82 -13.24 17.36
N LEU A 254 1.50 -14.50 17.04
CA LEU A 254 0.13 -14.87 16.67
C LEU A 254 -0.87 -14.50 17.78
N ASN A 255 -0.56 -14.81 19.03
CA ASN A 255 -1.41 -14.48 20.17
C ASN A 255 -1.59 -12.96 20.31
N LYS A 256 -0.50 -12.20 20.30
CA LYS A 256 -0.53 -10.72 20.43
C LYS A 256 -1.25 -10.02 19.28
N THR A 257 -1.26 -10.62 18.09
CA THR A 257 -1.94 -10.06 16.91
C THR A 257 -3.36 -10.61 16.72
N GLY A 258 -3.84 -11.47 17.62
CA GLY A 258 -5.17 -12.09 17.54
C GLY A 258 -5.31 -13.15 16.45
N ASN A 259 -4.19 -13.74 16.02
CA ASN A 259 -4.08 -14.73 14.95
C ASN A 259 -3.91 -16.17 15.43
N LEU A 260 -4.19 -16.48 16.70
CA LEU A 260 -4.46 -17.85 17.13
C LEU A 260 -5.91 -18.21 16.76
N GLU A 261 -6.09 -19.15 15.84
CA GLU A 261 -7.34 -19.35 15.10
C GLU A 261 -8.15 -20.55 15.58
N ASP A 262 -7.48 -21.62 16.02
CA ASP A 262 -8.12 -22.89 16.36
C ASP A 262 -7.61 -23.51 17.64
N ASP A 263 -8.35 -24.49 18.15
CA ASP A 263 -8.03 -25.19 19.40
C ASP A 263 -6.65 -25.84 19.41
N THR A 264 -6.19 -26.34 18.25
CA THR A 264 -4.91 -27.02 18.10
C THR A 264 -3.75 -26.06 18.32
N GLN A 265 -3.83 -24.84 17.78
CA GLN A 265 -2.80 -23.80 18.01
C GLN A 265 -2.72 -23.36 19.47
N TYR A 266 -3.86 -23.18 20.15
CA TYR A 266 -3.87 -22.86 21.59
C TYR A 266 -3.24 -23.98 22.42
N MET A 267 -3.58 -25.25 22.12
CA MET A 267 -3.00 -26.41 22.79
C MET A 267 -1.50 -26.53 22.54
N GLU A 268 -1.05 -26.39 21.29
CA GLU A 268 0.37 -26.51 20.93
C GLU A 268 1.20 -25.40 21.58
N MET A 269 0.75 -24.14 21.53
CA MET A 269 1.44 -23.04 22.20
C MET A 269 1.56 -23.31 23.71
N ALA A 270 0.49 -23.78 24.35
CA ALA A 270 0.51 -24.09 25.77
C ALA A 270 1.46 -25.26 26.09
N GLU A 271 1.44 -26.33 25.31
CA GLU A 271 2.32 -27.49 25.51
C GLU A 271 3.79 -27.12 25.33
N ILE A 272 4.13 -26.33 24.30
CA ILE A 272 5.49 -25.81 24.11
C ILE A 272 5.89 -24.91 25.28
N GLY A 273 4.99 -24.04 25.77
CA GLY A 273 5.24 -23.20 26.95
C GLY A 273 5.53 -24.03 28.22
N LEU A 274 4.77 -25.10 28.46
CA LEU A 274 5.02 -26.01 29.59
C LEU A 274 6.38 -26.72 29.45
N LEU A 275 6.74 -27.16 28.25
CA LEU A 275 8.04 -27.78 27.98
C LEU A 275 9.21 -26.79 28.15
N ALA A 276 8.98 -25.52 27.83
CA ALA A 276 9.94 -24.44 28.03
C ALA A 276 10.07 -24.00 29.50
N GLY A 277 9.26 -24.54 30.41
CA GLY A 277 9.26 -24.14 31.81
C GLY A 277 8.57 -22.80 32.05
N LEU A 278 7.61 -22.42 31.20
CA LEU A 278 6.85 -21.17 31.27
C LEU A 278 5.35 -21.45 31.51
N PRO A 279 4.98 -22.11 32.63
CA PRO A 279 3.63 -22.59 32.86
C PRO A 279 2.60 -21.46 33.05
N LEU A 280 3.02 -20.28 33.50
CA LEU A 280 2.14 -19.13 33.61
C LEU A 280 1.66 -18.65 32.23
N GLU A 281 2.57 -18.56 31.25
CA GLU A 281 2.21 -18.22 29.86
C GLU A 281 1.27 -19.27 29.24
N ALA A 282 1.55 -20.56 29.48
CA ALA A 282 0.69 -21.66 29.02
C ALA A 282 -0.71 -21.59 29.64
N LYS A 283 -0.81 -21.22 30.93
CA LYS A 283 -2.10 -21.01 31.60
C LYS A 283 -2.86 -19.84 30.95
N GLU A 284 -2.21 -18.69 30.79
CA GLU A 284 -2.82 -17.47 30.27
C GLU A 284 -3.37 -17.65 28.84
N VAL A 285 -2.62 -18.33 27.96
CA VAL A 285 -3.10 -18.59 26.59
C VAL A 285 -4.33 -19.50 26.59
N LEU A 286 -4.36 -20.55 27.42
CA LEU A 286 -5.51 -21.44 27.54
C LEU A 286 -6.73 -20.71 28.11
N GLU A 287 -6.56 -19.91 29.17
CA GLU A 287 -7.64 -19.08 29.72
C GLU A 287 -8.18 -18.11 28.66
N GLY A 288 -7.29 -17.49 27.87
CA GLY A 288 -7.65 -16.68 26.71
C GLY A 288 -8.49 -17.45 25.69
N GLY A 289 -8.08 -18.67 25.33
CA GLY A 289 -8.81 -19.53 24.39
C GLY A 289 -10.19 -19.96 24.90
N PHE A 290 -10.34 -20.23 26.20
CA PHE A 290 -11.65 -20.48 26.82
C PHE A 290 -12.52 -19.23 26.81
N LYS A 291 -11.96 -18.06 27.15
CA LYS A 291 -12.67 -16.78 27.16
C LYS A 291 -13.14 -16.38 25.75
N ALA A 292 -12.34 -16.64 24.73
CA ALA A 292 -12.69 -16.44 23.32
C ALA A 292 -13.71 -17.46 22.79
N GLY A 293 -14.04 -18.49 23.58
CA GLY A 293 -14.94 -19.58 23.17
C GLY A 293 -14.37 -20.46 22.05
N ILE A 294 -13.05 -20.44 21.85
CA ILE A 294 -12.34 -21.33 20.92
C ILE A 294 -12.12 -22.69 21.59
N LEU A 295 -11.69 -22.67 22.85
CA LEU A 295 -11.58 -23.86 23.69
C LEU A 295 -12.90 -24.20 24.40
N GLY A 296 -12.96 -25.37 25.05
CA GLY A 296 -14.18 -25.90 25.68
C GLY A 296 -15.23 -26.51 24.74
N LYS A 297 -14.99 -26.52 23.42
CA LYS A 297 -15.87 -27.13 22.41
C LYS A 297 -15.07 -27.92 21.37
N GLY A 298 -15.77 -28.61 20.46
CA GLY A 298 -15.15 -29.35 19.36
C GLY A 298 -14.61 -30.73 19.76
N LYS A 299 -13.95 -31.41 18.81
CA LYS A 299 -13.49 -32.80 18.97
C LYS A 299 -12.45 -32.97 20.07
N ASN A 300 -11.66 -31.93 20.35
CA ASN A 300 -10.62 -31.95 21.37
C ASN A 300 -11.08 -31.39 22.73
N ALA A 301 -12.37 -31.01 22.89
CA ALA A 301 -12.89 -30.35 24.10
C ALA A 301 -12.49 -31.03 25.42
N ALA A 302 -12.52 -32.37 25.43
CA ALA A 302 -12.16 -33.18 26.59
C ALA A 302 -10.70 -33.00 27.06
N LYS A 303 -9.79 -32.56 26.16
CA LYS A 303 -8.37 -32.31 26.47
C LYS A 303 -8.10 -30.89 26.96
N HIS A 304 -8.97 -29.92 26.62
CA HIS A 304 -8.73 -28.50 26.89
C HIS A 304 -8.66 -28.19 28.40
N LYS A 305 -9.65 -28.67 29.17
CA LYS A 305 -9.74 -28.39 30.60
C LYS A 305 -8.64 -29.09 31.41
N PRO A 306 -8.33 -30.39 31.18
CA PRO A 306 -7.19 -31.03 31.83
C PRO A 306 -5.84 -30.34 31.56
N LEU A 307 -5.62 -29.84 30.35
CA LEU A 307 -4.41 -29.10 30.02
C LEU A 307 -4.33 -27.77 30.78
N LEU A 308 -5.44 -27.03 30.88
CA LEU A 308 -5.52 -25.81 31.70
C LEU A 308 -5.28 -26.09 33.18
N ASP A 309 -5.81 -27.18 33.72
CA ASP A 309 -5.61 -27.57 35.12
C ASP A 309 -4.15 -27.91 35.41
N LYS A 310 -3.50 -28.64 34.49
CA LYS A 310 -2.06 -28.93 34.55
C LYS A 310 -1.24 -27.64 34.53
N ALA A 311 -1.50 -26.75 33.57
CA ALA A 311 -0.80 -25.47 33.44
C ALA A 311 -1.00 -24.59 34.69
N SER A 312 -2.23 -24.52 35.20
CA SER A 312 -2.58 -23.76 36.41
C SER A 312 -1.85 -24.25 37.65
N LYS A 313 -1.79 -25.58 37.85
CA LYS A 313 -1.03 -26.17 38.95
C LYS A 313 0.46 -25.86 38.83
N GLN A 314 1.04 -26.08 37.65
CA GLN A 314 2.46 -25.81 37.42
C GLN A 314 2.80 -24.33 37.58
N ALA A 315 1.94 -23.41 37.16
CA ALA A 315 2.13 -21.97 37.36
C ALA A 315 2.14 -21.59 38.85
N ALA A 316 1.26 -22.20 39.65
CA ALA A 316 1.22 -21.97 41.09
C ALA A 316 2.44 -22.55 41.83
N ASP A 317 2.96 -23.69 41.38
CA ASP A 317 4.17 -24.29 41.93
C ASP A 317 5.43 -23.50 41.50
N ASP A 318 5.49 -23.10 40.23
CA ASP A 318 6.57 -22.29 39.66
C ASP A 318 6.73 -20.95 40.40
N ALA A 319 5.62 -20.24 40.64
CA ALA A 319 5.60 -18.96 41.38
C ALA A 319 6.25 -19.06 42.78
N LYS A 320 6.13 -20.21 43.45
CA LYS A 320 6.72 -20.45 44.78
C LYS A 320 8.21 -20.79 44.72
N SER A 321 8.71 -21.18 43.55
CA SER A 321 10.06 -21.72 43.35
C SER A 321 11.01 -20.76 42.61
N LEU A 322 10.54 -19.57 42.22
CA LEU A 322 11.32 -18.58 41.45
C LEU A 322 12.69 -18.26 42.07
N ASP A 323 12.76 -18.04 43.38
CA ASP A 323 14.02 -17.71 44.07
C ASP A 323 15.03 -18.86 44.06
N ALA A 324 14.54 -20.09 44.26
CA ALA A 324 15.37 -21.29 44.15
C ALA A 324 15.83 -21.50 42.71
N GLY A 325 14.95 -21.21 41.74
CA GLY A 325 15.24 -21.23 40.32
C GLY A 325 16.34 -20.25 39.91
N GLU A 326 16.31 -19.01 40.41
CA GLU A 326 17.38 -18.03 40.17
C GLU A 326 18.72 -18.50 40.72
N THR A 327 18.72 -19.04 41.94
CA THR A 327 19.94 -19.57 42.58
C THR A 327 20.58 -20.67 41.72
N ALA A 328 19.77 -21.63 41.25
CA ALA A 328 20.22 -22.69 40.37
C ALA A 328 20.70 -22.16 39.00
N ALA A 329 19.99 -21.20 38.41
CA ALA A 329 20.34 -20.56 37.16
C ALA A 329 21.71 -19.87 37.22
N ARG A 330 22.01 -19.15 38.31
CA ARG A 330 23.30 -18.47 38.52
C ARG A 330 24.45 -19.45 38.69
N ALA A 331 24.21 -20.61 39.31
CA ALA A 331 25.19 -21.67 39.50
C ALA A 331 25.55 -22.44 38.22
N GLY A 332 24.75 -22.30 37.15
CA GLY A 332 24.99 -22.98 35.87
C GLY A 332 26.33 -22.63 35.22
N LYS A 333 26.89 -23.54 34.40
CA LYS A 333 28.20 -23.33 33.73
C LYS A 333 28.17 -22.26 32.64
N ASN A 334 26.99 -21.97 32.09
CA ASN A 334 26.77 -20.96 31.05
C ASN A 334 25.59 -20.05 31.42
N GLY A 335 25.30 -19.08 30.57
CA GLY A 335 24.24 -18.09 30.77
C GLY A 335 22.81 -18.56 30.56
N LEU A 336 22.59 -19.75 29.97
CA LEU A 336 21.26 -20.14 29.46
C LEU A 336 20.20 -20.21 30.56
N GLY A 337 20.56 -20.77 31.73
CA GLY A 337 19.64 -20.84 32.86
C GLY A 337 19.17 -19.46 33.33
N MET A 338 20.07 -18.46 33.31
CA MET A 338 19.73 -17.09 33.71
C MET A 338 18.84 -16.41 32.66
N VAL A 339 19.07 -16.64 31.37
CA VAL A 339 18.18 -16.14 30.31
C VAL A 339 16.77 -16.70 30.49
N ASN A 340 16.64 -18.03 30.63
CA ASN A 340 15.32 -18.67 30.75
C ASN A 340 14.60 -18.27 32.04
N MET A 341 15.29 -18.28 33.18
CA MET A 341 14.71 -17.85 34.46
C MET A 341 14.37 -16.36 34.47
N GLY A 342 15.21 -15.53 33.85
CA GLY A 342 14.96 -14.10 33.71
C GLY A 342 13.73 -13.81 32.87
N TYR A 343 13.53 -14.58 31.79
CA TYR A 343 12.30 -14.49 31.00
C TYR A 343 11.07 -14.98 31.78
N ASN A 344 11.20 -16.03 32.61
CA ASN A 344 10.11 -16.45 33.49
C ASN A 344 9.72 -15.34 34.49
N PHE A 345 10.70 -14.65 35.11
CA PHE A 345 10.42 -13.47 35.95
C PHE A 345 9.63 -12.39 35.21
N VAL A 346 9.96 -12.13 33.94
CA VAL A 346 9.23 -11.18 33.09
C VAL A 346 7.77 -11.60 32.91
N ILE A 347 7.51 -12.89 32.68
CA ILE A 347 6.13 -13.42 32.55
C ILE A 347 5.36 -13.28 33.86
N HIS A 348 6.03 -13.43 35.01
CA HIS A 348 5.44 -13.14 36.33
C HIS A 348 5.35 -11.64 36.68
N GLY A 349 5.66 -10.74 35.74
CA GLY A 349 5.60 -9.29 35.93
C GLY A 349 6.77 -8.70 36.73
N GLN A 350 7.77 -9.49 37.10
CA GLN A 350 8.99 -9.04 37.78
C GLN A 350 10.01 -8.51 36.75
N PHE A 351 9.64 -7.46 36.03
CA PHE A 351 10.38 -6.98 34.86
C PHE A 351 11.83 -6.60 35.14
N GLU A 352 12.10 -5.78 36.17
CA GLU A 352 13.46 -5.33 36.48
C GLU A 352 14.39 -6.49 36.83
N ARG A 353 13.92 -7.38 37.71
CA ARG A 353 14.66 -8.58 38.12
C ARG A 353 14.91 -9.52 36.95
N GLY A 354 13.89 -9.73 36.11
CA GLY A 354 13.98 -10.58 34.93
C GLY A 354 14.95 -10.04 33.88
N ILE A 355 14.85 -8.76 33.53
CA ILE A 355 15.76 -8.09 32.59
C ILE A 355 17.20 -8.19 33.08
N ALA A 356 17.45 -7.84 34.35
CA ALA A 356 18.81 -7.90 34.92
C ALA A 356 19.38 -9.32 34.88
N LEU A 357 18.55 -10.35 35.10
CA LEU A 357 18.99 -11.74 35.04
C LEU A 357 19.27 -12.20 33.60
N ILE A 358 18.45 -11.79 32.62
CA ILE A 358 18.70 -12.08 31.20
C ILE A 358 20.02 -11.45 30.76
N GLU A 359 20.27 -10.18 31.11
CA GLU A 359 21.51 -9.47 30.78
C GLU A 359 22.73 -10.16 31.40
N ALA A 360 22.66 -10.56 32.67
CA ALA A 360 23.71 -11.33 33.32
C ALA A 360 23.94 -12.70 32.65
N GLY A 361 22.87 -13.34 32.17
CA GLY A 361 22.92 -14.54 31.36
C GLY A 361 23.69 -14.34 30.06
N ILE A 362 23.33 -13.33 29.29
CA ILE A 362 24.01 -13.00 28.02
C ILE A 362 25.47 -12.67 28.28
N ALA A 363 25.78 -11.87 29.31
CA ALA A 363 27.15 -11.50 29.67
C ALA A 363 28.00 -12.70 30.10
N LYS A 364 27.42 -13.71 30.76
CA LYS A 364 28.13 -14.96 31.13
C LYS A 364 28.50 -15.81 29.91
N GLY A 365 27.79 -15.68 28.80
CA GLY A 365 28.09 -16.37 27.54
C GLY A 365 27.85 -17.88 27.60
N GLY A 366 28.47 -18.61 26.66
CA GLY A 366 28.28 -20.07 26.50
C GLY A 366 26.89 -20.46 25.97
N LEU A 367 26.22 -19.53 25.30
CA LEU A 367 24.90 -19.72 24.70
C LEU A 367 25.02 -20.39 23.33
N LYS A 368 24.25 -21.45 23.10
CA LYS A 368 24.11 -22.08 21.77
C LYS A 368 23.23 -21.27 20.80
N ALA A 369 22.42 -20.36 21.34
CA ALA A 369 21.50 -19.50 20.60
C ALA A 369 21.57 -18.05 21.15
N PRO A 370 22.68 -17.33 20.91
CA PRO A 370 22.84 -15.97 21.44
C PRO A 370 21.80 -14.99 20.88
N GLU A 371 21.37 -15.19 19.63
CA GLU A 371 20.36 -14.34 18.97
C GLU A 371 18.96 -14.52 19.57
N GLU A 372 18.61 -15.74 19.99
CA GLU A 372 17.36 -16.03 20.72
C GLU A 372 17.37 -15.35 22.10
N ALA A 373 18.50 -15.38 22.81
CA ALA A 373 18.62 -14.68 24.09
C ALA A 373 18.46 -13.15 23.96
N LYS A 374 19.02 -12.56 22.89
CA LYS A 374 18.80 -11.14 22.57
C LYS A 374 17.35 -10.85 22.20
N LEU A 375 16.70 -11.73 21.43
CA LEU A 375 15.28 -11.63 21.10
C LEU A 375 14.43 -11.59 22.38
N HIS A 376 14.66 -12.52 23.31
CA HIS A 376 13.95 -12.57 24.59
C HIS A 376 14.24 -11.35 25.49
N LEU A 377 15.48 -10.84 25.50
CA LEU A 377 15.80 -9.57 26.19
C LEU A 377 15.02 -8.39 25.59
N GLY A 378 14.96 -8.29 24.27
CA GLY A 378 14.19 -7.27 23.57
C GLY A 378 12.70 -7.35 23.90
N MET A 379 12.13 -8.56 23.87
CA MET A 379 10.73 -8.82 24.27
C MET A 379 10.48 -8.47 25.74
N ALA A 380 11.44 -8.73 26.64
CA ALA A 380 11.35 -8.38 28.05
C ALA A 380 11.27 -6.86 28.25
N TYR A 381 12.11 -6.09 27.54
CA TYR A 381 12.04 -4.63 27.54
C TYR A 381 10.71 -4.11 26.99
N LEU A 382 10.17 -4.72 25.92
CA LEU A 382 8.85 -4.37 25.39
C LEU A 382 7.72 -4.68 26.40
N ALA A 383 7.80 -5.81 27.10
CA ALA A 383 6.83 -6.19 28.13
C ALA A 383 6.88 -5.23 29.34
N ALA A 384 8.06 -4.72 29.68
CA ALA A 384 8.27 -3.72 30.73
C ALA A 384 7.85 -2.29 30.31
N GLY A 385 7.34 -2.09 29.09
CA GLY A 385 6.97 -0.77 28.56
C GLY A 385 8.18 0.08 28.10
N ASN A 386 9.40 -0.42 28.20
CA ASN A 386 10.61 0.27 27.74
C ASN A 386 10.84 0.03 26.24
N ARG A 387 10.00 0.64 25.42
CA ARG A 387 10.03 0.45 23.96
C ARG A 387 11.34 0.87 23.32
N ALA A 388 11.93 1.98 23.74
CA ALA A 388 13.18 2.49 23.18
C ALA A 388 14.32 1.46 23.34
N LYS A 389 14.48 0.91 24.55
CA LYS A 389 15.50 -0.10 24.81
C LYS A 389 15.17 -1.44 24.16
N GLY A 390 13.90 -1.82 24.12
CA GLY A 390 13.44 -3.01 23.40
C GLY A 390 13.81 -2.96 21.92
N GLU A 391 13.51 -1.85 21.23
CA GLU A 391 13.89 -1.67 19.83
C GLU A 391 15.41 -1.62 19.62
N GLU A 392 16.16 -0.99 20.54
CA GLU A 392 17.63 -0.99 20.51
C GLU A 392 18.19 -2.41 20.51
N VAL A 393 17.74 -3.26 21.45
CA VAL A 393 18.19 -4.65 21.56
C VAL A 393 17.73 -5.48 20.36
N LEU A 394 16.46 -5.38 19.95
CA LEU A 394 15.91 -6.17 18.85
C LEU A 394 16.60 -5.88 17.51
N LYS A 395 17.06 -4.64 17.28
CA LYS A 395 17.87 -4.29 16.10
C LYS A 395 19.24 -4.99 16.06
N THR A 396 19.74 -5.48 17.20
CA THR A 396 21.00 -6.25 17.26
C THR A 396 20.83 -7.75 16.97
N VAL A 397 19.59 -8.20 16.75
CA VAL A 397 19.27 -9.60 16.43
C VAL A 397 19.46 -9.83 14.93
N THR A 398 20.50 -10.58 14.57
CA THR A 398 20.95 -10.80 13.20
C THR A 398 20.96 -12.27 12.79
N GLY A 399 20.30 -13.15 13.57
CA GLY A 399 20.24 -14.57 13.27
C GLY A 399 19.45 -14.88 11.98
N THR A 400 19.92 -15.89 11.25
CA THR A 400 19.32 -16.36 9.98
C THR A 400 18.33 -17.50 10.18
N ASP A 401 18.01 -17.84 11.43
CA ASP A 401 17.16 -18.96 11.81
C ASP A 401 15.70 -18.55 12.09
N GLY A 402 15.34 -17.32 11.72
CA GLY A 402 14.04 -16.70 12.01
C GLY A 402 14.07 -15.70 13.16
N SER A 403 15.13 -15.68 13.99
CA SER A 403 15.23 -14.77 15.14
C SER A 403 15.26 -13.30 14.71
N SER A 404 15.95 -12.95 13.62
CA SER A 404 15.93 -11.58 13.09
C SER A 404 14.56 -11.18 12.54
N ASP A 405 13.81 -12.10 11.92
CA ASP A 405 12.46 -11.83 11.42
C ASP A 405 11.50 -11.54 12.59
N LEU A 406 11.50 -12.40 13.61
CA LEU A 406 10.71 -12.20 14.83
C LEU A 406 11.07 -10.89 15.53
N ALA A 407 12.36 -10.54 15.60
CA ALA A 407 12.79 -9.29 16.19
C ALA A 407 12.23 -8.07 15.43
N ARG A 408 12.27 -8.09 14.09
CA ARG A 408 11.63 -7.04 13.27
C ARG A 408 10.12 -7.00 13.49
N TYR A 409 9.45 -8.14 13.58
CA TYR A 409 8.00 -8.20 13.79
C TYR A 409 7.58 -7.66 15.17
N TRP A 410 8.35 -7.95 16.22
CA TRP A 410 8.15 -7.32 17.54
C TRP A 410 8.37 -5.81 17.53
N ILE A 411 9.32 -5.31 16.73
CA ILE A 411 9.49 -3.86 16.52
C ILE A 411 8.26 -3.28 15.79
N LEU A 412 7.73 -3.97 14.79
CA LEU A 412 6.55 -3.50 14.05
C LEU A 412 5.27 -3.52 14.89
N PHE A 413 5.15 -4.48 15.80
CA PHE A 413 4.05 -4.57 16.74
C PHE A 413 4.05 -3.38 17.71
N LYS A 414 3.00 -2.57 17.66
CA LYS A 414 2.76 -1.47 18.60
C LYS A 414 1.64 -1.92 19.54
N GLN A 415 1.94 -1.94 20.83
CA GLN A 415 0.99 -2.28 21.90
C GLN A 415 -0.12 -1.24 22.00
#